data_AF-A0A3M6HKF8-F1
#
_entry.id   AF-A0A3M6HKF8-F1
#
_cell.length_a   1.000
_cell.length_b   1.000
_cell.length_c   1.000
_cell.angle_alpha   90.00
_cell.angle_beta   90.00
_cell.angle_gamma   90.00
#
_symmetry.space_group_name_H-M   'P 1'
#
loop_
_entity.id
_entity.type
_entity.pdbx_description
1 polymer ?
#
loop_
_entity_poly.entity_id
_entity_poly.type
_entity_poly.pdbx_seq_one_letter_code
_entity_poly.pdbx_strand_id
1 'polypeptide(L)' 'MIHASASELKSMNRRKKIQQLLKAHAKKASAKLAPQSKAKYISKADRLKLAAEADQDSVSLSEG' A
#
# COMPACT_ATOMS: atom_id res chain seq x y z
N MET A 1 16.53 -21.69 46.82
CA MET A 1 15.35 -20.98 46.30
C MET A 1 15.72 -20.19 45.04
N ILE A 2 16.21 -20.87 44.00
CA ILE A 2 16.48 -20.24 42.71
C ILE A 2 16.01 -21.25 41.69
N HIS A 3 14.86 -21.01 41.09
CA HIS A 3 14.56 -21.30 39.68
C HIS A 3 13.28 -20.51 39.37
N ALA A 4 13.47 -19.29 38.86
CA ALA A 4 12.40 -18.51 38.27
C ALA A 4 11.76 -19.34 37.15
N SER A 5 10.46 -19.57 37.26
CA SER A 5 9.68 -20.39 36.35
C SER A 5 9.78 -19.81 34.92
N ALA A 6 10.51 -20.49 34.04
CA ALA A 6 10.64 -20.17 32.62
C ALA A 6 9.34 -20.41 31.81
N SER A 7 8.18 -20.30 32.45
CA SER A 7 6.85 -20.59 31.91
C SER A 7 6.08 -19.37 31.44
N GLU A 8 6.75 -18.22 31.26
CA GLU A 8 6.10 -16.97 30.83
C GLU A 8 6.18 -16.72 29.30
N LEU A 9 6.75 -17.66 28.53
CA LEU A 9 6.78 -17.63 27.06
C LEU A 9 5.72 -18.54 26.41
N LYS A 10 4.49 -18.53 26.94
CA LYS A 10 3.39 -19.40 26.44
C LYS A 10 2.11 -18.64 26.10
N SER A 11 2.21 -17.43 25.54
CA SER A 11 1.06 -16.74 24.93
C SER A 11 1.27 -16.39 23.45
N MET A 12 2.23 -17.00 22.76
CA MET A 12 2.24 -17.11 21.29
C MET A 12 3.22 -18.21 20.83
N ASN A 13 2.71 -19.19 20.07
CA ASN A 13 3.58 -20.16 19.39
C ASN A 13 4.35 -19.44 18.25
N ARG A 14 5.64 -19.72 18.09
CA ARG A 14 6.50 -19.20 16.99
C ARG A 14 5.81 -19.19 15.62
N ARG A 15 5.07 -20.25 15.28
CA ARG A 15 4.32 -20.36 14.00
C ARG A 15 3.29 -19.23 13.83
N LYS A 16 2.54 -18.90 14.88
CA LYS A 16 1.55 -17.81 14.86
C LYS A 16 2.22 -16.46 14.64
N LYS A 17 3.37 -16.23 15.29
CA LYS A 17 4.14 -14.98 15.13
C LYS A 17 4.67 -14.79 13.71
N ILE A 18 5.20 -15.86 13.10
CA ILE A 18 5.66 -15.83 11.70
C ILE A 18 4.49 -15.50 10.76
N GLN A 19 3.35 -16.17 10.92
CA GLN A 19 2.17 -15.89 10.09
C GLN A 19 1.67 -14.45 10.24
N GLN A 20 1.67 -13.90 11.46
CA GLN A 20 1.27 -12.51 11.70
C GLN A 20 2.21 -11.52 10.99
N LEU A 21 3.52 -11.74 11.09
CA LEU A 21 4.53 -10.92 10.42
C LEU A 21 4.36 -10.96 8.90
N LEU A 22 4.24 -12.15 8.30
CA LEU A 22 4.06 -12.31 6.87
C LEU A 22 2.80 -11.60 6.36
N LYS A 23 1.67 -11.73 7.08
CA LYS A 23 0.43 -11.02 6.75
C LYS A 23 0.60 -9.50 6.83
N ALA A 24 1.28 -8.99 7.84
CA ALA A 24 1.53 -7.56 7.99
C ALA A 24 2.41 -7.02 6.85
N HIS A 25 3.45 -7.76 6.44
CA HIS A 25 4.30 -7.38 5.31
C HIS A 25 3.53 -7.40 3.98
N ALA A 26 2.73 -8.44 3.73
CA ALA A 26 1.89 -8.53 2.54
C ALA A 26 0.91 -7.35 2.44
N LYS A 27 0.25 -6.98 3.56
CA LYS A 27 -0.66 -5.83 3.62
C LYS A 27 0.07 -4.49 3.38
N LYS A 28 1.29 -4.34 3.89
CA LYS A 28 2.11 -3.13 3.65
C LYS A 28 2.55 -3.04 2.20
N ALA A 29 2.92 -4.15 1.57
CA ALA A 29 3.30 -4.20 0.16
C ALA A 29 2.09 -3.91 -0.74
N SER A 30 0.93 -4.52 -0.46
CA SER A 30 -0.29 -4.28 -1.24
C SER A 30 -0.81 -2.86 -1.10
N ALA A 31 -0.69 -2.22 0.07
CA ALA A 31 -1.07 -0.82 0.24
C ALA A 31 -0.19 0.16 -0.56
N LYS A 32 1.06 -0.19 -0.83
CA LYS A 32 1.97 0.61 -1.66
C LYS A 32 1.74 0.43 -3.16
N LEU A 33 1.38 -0.79 -3.57
CA LEU A 33 1.10 -1.14 -4.96
C LEU A 33 -0.35 -0.84 -5.36
N ALA A 34 -1.25 -0.69 -4.39
CA ALA A 34 -2.65 -0.40 -4.66
C ALA A 34 -2.78 1.02 -5.23
N PRO A 35 -3.32 1.17 -6.46
CA PRO A 35 -3.70 2.48 -6.95
C PRO A 35 -4.77 3.06 -6.01
N GLN A 36 -4.77 4.39 -5.85
CA GLN A 36 -5.85 5.09 -5.16
C GLN A 36 -7.16 4.69 -5.82
N SER A 37 -7.94 3.82 -5.17
CA SER A 37 -9.13 3.17 -5.77
C SER A 37 -10.25 4.16 -6.05
N LYS A 38 -10.13 5.39 -5.55
CA LYS A 38 -11.04 6.49 -5.83
C LYS A 38 -10.44 7.29 -6.97
N ALA A 39 -11.21 7.41 -8.06
CA ALA A 39 -10.94 8.40 -9.08
C ALA A 39 -10.74 9.76 -8.39
N LYS A 40 -9.60 10.40 -8.65
CA LYS A 40 -9.28 11.71 -8.06
C LYS A 40 -10.43 12.66 -8.39
N TYR A 41 -11.07 13.21 -7.36
CA TYR A 41 -12.12 14.19 -7.58
C TYR A 41 -11.46 15.45 -8.15
N ILE A 42 -11.75 15.73 -9.42
CA ILE A 42 -11.24 16.88 -10.15
C ILE A 42 -12.43 17.83 -10.32
N SER A 43 -12.25 19.08 -9.87
CA SER A 43 -13.26 20.13 -9.99
C SER A 43 -13.56 20.43 -11.47
N LYS A 44 -14.71 21.07 -11.77
CA LYS A 44 -15.07 21.40 -13.16
C LYS A 44 -13.99 22.23 -13.87
N ALA A 45 -13.34 23.14 -13.15
CA ALA A 45 -12.27 23.97 -13.69
C ALA A 45 -11.01 23.15 -14.00
N ASP A 46 -10.65 22.22 -13.13
CA ASP A 46 -9.45 21.41 -13.29
C ASP A 46 -9.63 20.34 -14.39
N ARG A 47 -10.87 19.92 -14.65
CA ARG A 47 -11.19 18.97 -15.73
C ARG A 47 -10.97 19.57 -17.12
N LEU A 48 -11.27 20.86 -17.30
CA LEU A 48 -10.99 21.59 -18.54
C LEU A 48 -9.48 21.75 -18.78
N LYS A 49 -8.73 22.01 -17.71
CA LYS A 49 -7.26 22.12 -17.79
C LYS A 49 -6.63 20.77 -18.14
N LEU A 50 -7.07 19.68 -17.50
CA LEU A 50 -6.55 18.34 -17.78
C LEU A 50 -6.87 17.82 -19.19
N ALA A 51 -8.01 18.20 -19.78
CA ALA A 51 -8.31 17.88 -21.17
C ALA A 51 -7.36 18.61 -22.13
N ALA A 52 -7.12 19.91 -21.90
CA ALA A 52 -6.20 20.70 -22.71
C ALA A 52 -4.74 20.20 -22.61
N GLU A 53 -4.29 19.77 -21.42
CA GLU A 53 -2.94 19.21 -21.23
C GLU A 53 -2.80 17.79 -21.79
N ALA A 54 -3.82 16.92 -21.65
CA ALA A 54 -3.79 15.56 -22.22
C ALA A 54 -3.77 15.57 -23.76
N ASP A 55 -4.42 16.55 -24.38
CA ASP A 55 -4.35 16.77 -25.83
C ASP A 55 -2.95 17.25 -26.28
N GLN A 56 -2.19 17.94 -25.41
CA GLN A 56 -0.80 18.34 -25.70
C GLN A 56 0.19 17.20 -25.47
N ASP A 57 0.04 16.46 -24.36
CA ASP A 57 0.92 15.32 -24.04
C ASP A 57 0.77 14.17 -25.04
N SER A 58 -0.47 13.89 -25.51
CA SER A 58 -0.70 12.84 -26.51
C SER A 58 -0.13 13.14 -27.90
N VAL A 59 0.03 14.43 -28.26
CA VAL A 59 0.70 14.86 -29.50
C VAL A 59 2.23 14.76 -29.38
N SER A 60 2.77 14.89 -28.17
CA SER A 60 4.22 14.80 -27.93
C SER A 60 4.77 13.36 -27.82
N LEU A 61 3.91 12.37 -27.58
CA LEU A 61 4.28 10.96 -27.38
C LEU A 61 4.28 10.11 -28.67
N SER A 62 3.86 10.66 -29.82
CA SER A 62 3.82 9.95 -31.10
C SER A 62 4.97 10.28 -32.07
N GLU A 63 5.98 11.05 -31.64
CA GLU A 63 7.24 11.22 -32.38
C GLU A 63 8.43 10.77 -31.52
N GLY A 64 8.83 9.52 -31.68
CA GLY A 64 9.99 8.91 -31.02
C GLY A 64 10.18 7.45 -31.40
#